data_AF-A0A0E0BLT6-F1
#
_entry.id   AF-A0A0E0BLT6-F1
#
_cell.length_a   1.000
_cell.length_b   1.000
_cell.length_c   1.000
_cell.angle_alpha   90.00
_cell.angle_beta   90.00
_cell.angle_gamma   90.00
#
_symmetry.space_group_name_H-M   'P 1'
#
loop_
_entity.id
_entity.type
_entity.pdbx_description
1 polymer ?
#
loop_
_entity_poly.entity_id
_entity_poly.type
_entity_poly.pdbx_seq_one_letter_code
_entity_poly.pdbx_strand_id
1 'polypeptide(L)'
;MAEMVARLASERAVVVFTKSGCCMCTAVTTLLGELAVSAAVHELDRDPLGKEMERELARRLYGSGGRGGPPPDPLGKEMERELARRLYGSGGRGGPAVPAVFIGGSLVGGTSKVMAMHLKGELVPMLKSAGALWL
;
A
#
# COMPACT_ATOMS: atom_id res chain seq x y z
N MET A 1 6.74 17.45 -2.24
CA MET A 1 6.19 16.37 -1.40
C MET A 1 5.85 15.11 -2.20
N ALA A 2 5.02 15.17 -3.25
CA ALA A 2 4.78 14.03 -4.17
C ALA A 2 6.06 13.40 -4.74
N GLU A 3 7.09 14.22 -4.93
CA GLU A 3 8.42 13.81 -5.38
C GLU A 3 9.17 12.95 -4.35
N MET A 4 8.92 13.13 -3.05
CA MET A 4 9.59 12.36 -2.00
C MET A 4 9.17 10.89 -1.99
N VAL A 5 7.85 10.64 -2.07
CA VAL A 5 7.30 9.29 -2.21
C VAL A 5 7.80 8.64 -3.50
N ALA A 6 7.87 9.40 -4.61
CA ALA A 6 8.39 8.89 -5.88
C ALA A 6 9.88 8.55 -5.81
N ARG A 7 10.70 9.40 -5.17
CA ARG A 7 12.13 9.15 -4.97
C ARG A 7 12.37 7.90 -4.14
N LEU A 8 11.67 7.75 -3.01
CA LEU A 8 11.76 6.56 -2.16
C LEU A 8 11.26 5.31 -2.89
N ALA A 9 10.18 5.42 -3.66
CA ALA A 9 9.64 4.30 -4.45
C ALA A 9 10.61 3.80 -5.54
N SER A 10 11.51 4.66 -6.04
CA SER A 10 12.52 4.32 -7.03
C SER A 10 13.86 3.85 -6.42
N GLU A 11 14.00 3.84 -5.09
CA GLU A 11 15.24 3.44 -4.42
C GLU A 11 15.51 1.93 -4.56
N ARG A 12 14.46 1.11 -4.53
CA ARG A 12 14.54 -0.35 -4.70
C ARG A 12 13.47 -0.86 -5.65
N ALA A 13 13.68 -2.09 -6.13
CA ALA A 13 12.71 -2.78 -6.99
C ALA A 13 11.33 -2.94 -6.32
N VAL A 14 11.29 -3.08 -4.99
CA VAL A 14 10.05 -3.10 -4.19
C VAL A 14 10.20 -2.20 -2.98
N VAL A 15 9.18 -1.36 -2.75
CA VAL A 15 9.15 -0.41 -1.64
C VAL A 15 7.77 -0.47 -0.98
N VAL A 16 7.74 -0.60 0.34
CA VAL A 16 6.53 -0.71 1.15
C VAL A 16 6.51 0.40 2.18
N PHE A 17 5.50 1.25 2.12
CA PHE A 17 5.21 2.21 3.18
C PHE A 17 4.25 1.56 4.18
N THR A 18 4.62 1.54 5.45
CA THR A 18 3.94 0.82 6.54
C THR A 18 3.73 1.74 7.76
N LYS A 19 3.04 1.25 8.78
CA LYS A 19 3.00 1.83 10.12
C LYS A 19 3.27 0.76 11.18
N SER A 20 3.97 1.12 12.24
CA SER A 20 4.17 0.26 13.39
C SER A 20 2.82 -0.12 14.02
N GLY A 21 2.68 -1.40 14.38
CA GLY A 21 1.47 -1.95 14.99
C GLY A 21 0.30 -2.26 14.04
N CYS A 22 0.45 -2.10 12.72
CA CYS A 22 -0.61 -2.45 11.76
C CYS A 22 -0.53 -3.94 11.34
N CYS A 23 -1.50 -4.75 11.76
CA CYS A 23 -1.57 -6.18 11.41
C CYS A 23 -1.58 -6.44 9.89
N MET A 24 -2.22 -5.55 9.11
CA MET A 24 -2.25 -5.65 7.65
C MET A 24 -0.91 -5.33 7.00
N CYS A 25 -0.10 -4.46 7.63
CA CYS A 25 1.25 -4.20 7.16
C CYS A 25 2.16 -5.41 7.41
N THR A 26 2.02 -6.06 8.57
CA THR A 26 2.73 -7.31 8.87
C THR A 26 2.43 -8.37 7.82
N ALA A 27 1.16 -8.57 7.46
CA ALA A 27 0.77 -9.56 6.45
C ALA A 27 1.44 -9.32 5.08
N VAL A 28 1.50 -8.07 4.62
CA VAL A 28 2.14 -7.74 3.33
C VAL A 28 3.66 -7.91 3.39
N THR A 29 4.30 -7.44 4.47
CA THR A 29 5.75 -7.56 4.63
C THR A 29 6.17 -9.03 4.77
N THR A 30 5.40 -9.84 5.50
CA THR A 30 5.61 -11.29 5.59
C THR A 30 5.48 -11.95 4.22
N LEU A 31 4.41 -11.66 3.46
CA LEU A 31 4.21 -12.23 2.14
C LEU A 31 5.38 -11.92 1.18
N LEU A 32 5.88 -10.69 1.18
CA LEU A 32 7.04 -10.32 0.36
C LEU A 32 8.32 -11.04 0.82
N GLY A 33 8.50 -11.21 2.13
CA GLY A 33 9.60 -11.98 2.69
C GLY A 33 9.55 -13.46 2.34
N GLU A 34 8.37 -14.08 2.37
CA GLU A 34 8.16 -15.49 1.97
C GLU A 34 8.45 -15.71 0.48
N LEU A 35 8.19 -14.70 -0.36
CA LEU A 35 8.55 -14.70 -1.77
C LEU A 35 10.05 -14.41 -2.01
N ALA A 36 10.86 -14.28 -0.96
CA ALA A 36 12.28 -13.91 -1.01
C ALA A 36 12.56 -12.60 -1.75
N VAL A 37 11.60 -11.66 -1.72
CA VAL A 37 11.73 -10.35 -2.36
C VAL A 37 12.52 -9.40 -1.45
N SER A 38 13.52 -8.73 -2.02
CA SER A 38 14.22 -7.65 -1.33
C SER A 38 13.40 -6.36 -1.40
N ALA A 39 12.57 -6.12 -0.38
CA ALA A 39 11.77 -4.90 -0.24
C ALA A 39 12.43 -3.87 0.69
N ALA A 40 12.37 -2.59 0.34
CA ALA A 40 12.56 -1.50 1.31
C ALA A 40 11.26 -1.27 2.08
N VAL A 41 11.35 -1.10 3.39
CA VAL A 41 10.18 -0.86 4.26
C VAL A 41 10.37 0.47 4.98
N HIS A 42 9.44 1.40 4.78
CA HIS A 42 9.44 2.72 5.43
C HIS A 42 8.27 2.83 6.41
N GLU A 43 8.57 2.93 7.70
CA GLU A 43 7.59 3.14 8.77
C GLU A 43 7.21 4.62 8.88
N LEU A 44 6.00 4.97 8.42
CA LEU A 44 5.52 6.34 8.39
C LEU A 44 5.28 6.93 9.79
N ASP A 45 4.99 6.12 10.80
CA ASP A 45 4.78 6.61 12.16
C ASP A 45 6.08 7.00 12.89
N ARG A 46 7.23 6.51 12.41
CA ARG A 46 8.56 6.84 12.95
C ARG A 46 9.27 7.95 12.19
N ASP A 47 8.75 8.34 11.04
CA ASP A 47 9.32 9.40 10.20
C ASP A 47 8.66 10.75 10.52
N PRO A 48 9.43 11.84 10.75
CA PRO A 48 8.87 13.17 10.98
C PRO A 48 8.02 13.69 9.80
N LEU A 49 8.27 13.23 8.58
CA LEU A 49 7.51 13.56 7.36
C LEU A 49 6.42 12.52 7.06
N GLY A 50 6.27 11.52 7.91
CA GLY A 50 5.36 10.39 7.73
C GLY A 50 3.90 10.77 7.57
N LYS A 51 3.43 11.78 8.32
CA LYS A 51 2.05 12.32 8.17
C LYS A 51 1.80 12.94 6.80
N GLU A 52 2.81 13.55 6.19
CA GLU A 52 2.70 14.14 4.85
C GLU A 52 2.73 13.06 3.77
N MET A 53 3.64 12.10 3.90
CA MET A 53 3.72 10.93 3.02
C MET A 53 2.41 10.12 3.06
N GLU A 54 1.85 9.89 4.25
CA GLU A 54 0.57 9.19 4.39
C GLU A 54 -0.57 9.92 3.67
N ARG A 55 -0.65 11.26 3.78
CA ARG A 55 -1.67 12.05 3.07
C ARG A 55 -1.54 11.89 1.56
N GLU A 56 -0.32 11.89 1.04
CA GLU A 56 -0.07 11.71 -0.38
C GLU A 56 -0.39 10.27 -0.83
N LEU A 57 -0.02 9.25 -0.04
CA LEU A 57 -0.39 7.86 -0.30
C LEU A 57 -1.91 7.67 -0.27
N ALA A 58 -2.61 8.30 0.68
CA ALA A 58 -4.06 8.28 0.76
C ALA A 58 -4.68 8.89 -0.50
N ARG A 59 -4.12 9.99 -0.98
CA ARG A 59 -4.55 10.66 -2.21
C ARG A 59 -4.31 9.77 -3.45
N ARG A 60 -3.19 9.05 -3.52
CA ARG A 60 -2.89 8.17 -4.66
C ARG A 60 -3.68 6.86 -4.65
N LEU A 61 -3.90 6.28 -3.48
CA LEU A 61 -4.64 5.02 -3.31
C LEU A 61 -6.16 5.21 -3.39
N TYR A 62 -6.67 6.31 -2.83
CA TYR A 62 -8.11 6.51 -2.62
C TYR A 62 -8.64 7.85 -3.14
N GLY A 63 -7.78 8.73 -3.66
CA GLY A 63 -8.11 10.11 -4.07
C GLY A 63 -8.23 10.36 -5.57
N SER A 64 -8.26 9.32 -6.43
CA SER A 64 -8.67 9.48 -7.83
C SER A 64 -10.19 9.58 -7.95
N GLY A 65 -10.76 10.65 -7.40
CA GLY A 65 -12.08 11.15 -7.77
C GLY A 65 -11.97 11.98 -9.04
N GLY A 66 -11.68 11.33 -10.18
CA GLY A 66 -11.45 12.03 -11.45
C GLY A 66 -11.66 11.17 -12.68
N ARG A 67 -12.93 10.83 -12.96
CA ARG A 67 -13.51 10.27 -14.20
C ARG A 67 -13.19 8.80 -14.51
N GLY A 68 -14.12 7.90 -14.15
CA GLY A 68 -14.31 6.63 -14.89
C GLY A 68 -14.51 5.34 -14.07
N GLY A 69 -14.43 5.35 -12.75
CA GLY A 69 -14.76 4.16 -11.94
C GLY A 69 -16.28 4.03 -11.72
N PRO A 70 -16.85 2.80 -11.71
CA PRO A 70 -18.23 2.61 -11.29
C PRO A 70 -18.43 3.25 -9.90
N PRO A 71 -19.58 3.88 -9.63
CA PRO A 71 -19.87 4.42 -8.30
C PRO A 71 -19.63 3.30 -7.29
N PRO A 72 -18.98 3.61 -6.17
CA PRO A 72 -18.81 2.59 -5.17
C PRO A 72 -20.16 2.05 -4.75
N ASP A 73 -20.30 0.74 -4.79
CA ASP A 73 -21.46 0.06 -4.22
C ASP A 73 -21.64 0.54 -2.77
N PRO A 74 -22.82 1.08 -2.42
CA PRO A 74 -23.06 1.64 -1.09
C PRO A 74 -23.07 0.56 0.00
N LEU A 75 -23.17 -0.72 -0.35
CA LEU A 75 -23.34 -1.83 0.58
C LEU A 75 -22.01 -2.36 1.14
N GLY A 76 -20.91 -2.36 0.36
CA GLY A 76 -19.60 -2.81 0.84
C GLY A 76 -18.83 -1.77 1.64
N LYS A 77 -18.99 -0.48 1.28
CA LYS A 77 -18.20 0.62 1.87
C LYS A 77 -18.49 0.91 3.33
N GLU A 78 -19.71 0.67 3.81
CA GLU A 78 -20.02 0.84 5.23
C GLU A 78 -19.36 -0.23 6.08
N MET A 79 -19.39 -1.49 5.64
CA MET A 79 -18.74 -2.59 6.36
C MET A 79 -17.22 -2.42 6.41
N GLU A 80 -16.60 -1.99 5.30
CA GLU A 80 -15.18 -1.67 5.27
C GLU A 80 -14.83 -0.45 6.15
N ARG A 81 -15.70 0.57 6.19
CA ARG A 81 -15.54 1.72 7.08
C ARG A 81 -15.69 1.34 8.55
N GLU A 82 -16.59 0.42 8.85
CA GLU A 82 -16.86 -0.05 10.21
C GLU A 82 -15.73 -0.98 10.68
N LEU A 83 -15.24 -1.90 9.84
CA LEU A 83 -14.01 -2.65 10.11
C LEU A 83 -12.83 -1.71 10.32
N ALA A 84 -12.68 -0.69 9.45
CA ALA A 84 -11.60 0.28 9.58
C ALA A 84 -11.71 1.10 10.87
N ARG A 85 -12.92 1.49 11.29
CA ARG A 85 -13.16 2.18 12.58
C ARG A 85 -12.83 1.30 13.78
N ARG A 86 -13.24 0.02 13.73
CA ARG A 86 -13.04 -0.95 14.82
C ARG A 86 -11.58 -1.41 14.95
N LEU A 87 -10.85 -1.46 13.83
CA LEU A 87 -9.45 -1.89 13.80
C LEU A 87 -8.43 -0.73 13.93
N TYR A 88 -8.76 0.49 13.47
CA TYR A 88 -7.81 1.61 13.39
C TYR A 88 -8.12 2.83 14.28
N GLY A 89 -9.22 2.83 15.04
CA GLY A 89 -9.54 3.88 16.01
C GLY A 89 -9.93 5.24 15.40
N SER A 90 -10.65 6.06 16.16
CA SER A 90 -11.34 7.29 15.72
C SER A 90 -10.45 8.50 15.38
N GLY A 91 -9.30 8.28 14.73
CA GLY A 91 -8.33 9.31 14.38
C GLY A 91 -8.34 9.72 12.90
N GLY A 92 -9.36 10.44 12.44
CA GLY A 92 -9.31 11.26 11.21
C GLY A 92 -9.87 10.62 9.93
N ARG A 93 -10.35 11.47 9.02
CA ARG A 93 -11.03 11.11 7.77
C ARG A 93 -10.08 10.36 6.82
N GLY A 94 -10.38 9.08 6.58
CA GLY A 94 -9.71 8.26 5.58
C GLY A 94 -9.18 6.98 6.22
N GLY A 95 -9.56 5.82 5.69
CA GLY A 95 -8.97 4.54 6.12
C GLY A 95 -7.45 4.56 5.98
N PRO A 96 -6.73 3.61 6.61
CA PRO A 96 -5.28 3.61 6.59
C PRO A 96 -4.78 3.55 5.14
N ALA A 97 -3.95 4.52 4.77
CA ALA A 97 -3.28 4.57 3.46
C ALA A 97 -2.05 3.66 3.38
N VAL A 98 -1.94 2.74 4.35
CA VAL A 98 -0.86 1.78 4.48
C VAL A 98 -1.42 0.37 4.74
N PRO A 99 -0.71 -0.68 4.32
CA PRO A 99 0.55 -0.65 3.58
C PRO A 99 0.34 -0.13 2.15
N ALA A 100 1.23 0.73 1.65
CA ALA A 100 1.26 1.13 0.25
C ALA A 100 2.48 0.49 -0.42
N VAL A 101 2.25 -0.32 -1.45
CA VAL A 101 3.30 -1.11 -2.10
C VAL A 101 3.60 -0.54 -3.48
N PHE A 102 4.88 -0.29 -3.71
CA PHE A 102 5.45 0.10 -4.98
C PHE A 102 6.32 -1.02 -5.53
N ILE A 103 6.22 -1.27 -6.84
CA ILE A 103 7.04 -2.25 -7.57
C ILE A 103 7.56 -1.56 -8.82
N GLY A 104 8.87 -1.59 -9.06
CA GLY A 104 9.52 -0.90 -10.16
C GLY A 104 9.24 0.60 -10.20
N GLY A 105 9.18 1.25 -9.03
CA GLY A 105 8.84 2.68 -8.89
C GLY A 105 7.36 3.02 -9.09
N SER A 106 6.51 2.05 -9.44
CA SER A 106 5.08 2.27 -9.68
C SER A 106 4.22 1.87 -8.48
N LEU A 107 3.22 2.68 -8.13
CA LEU A 107 2.28 2.35 -7.07
C LEU A 107 1.39 1.19 -7.50
N VAL A 108 1.60 0.03 -6.91
CA VAL A 108 0.78 -1.16 -7.17
C VAL A 108 -0.52 -1.07 -6.41
N GLY A 109 -0.49 -0.75 -5.11
CA GLY A 109 -1.71 -0.53 -4.33
C GLY A 109 -1.55 -0.78 -2.84
N GLY A 110 -2.70 -0.82 -2.15
CA GLY A 110 -2.80 -1.20 -0.74
C GLY A 110 -2.89 -2.72 -0.53
N THR A 111 -3.12 -3.18 0.70
CA THR A 111 -3.21 -4.62 1.03
C THR A 111 -4.18 -5.38 0.13
N SER A 112 -5.42 -4.90 -0.03
CA SER A 112 -6.45 -5.62 -0.79
C SER A 112 -6.04 -5.88 -2.23
N LYS A 113 -5.36 -4.92 -2.87
CA LYS A 113 -4.89 -5.07 -4.25
C LYS A 113 -3.69 -6.00 -4.36
N VAL A 114 -2.74 -5.92 -3.43
CA VAL A 114 -1.57 -6.83 -3.39
C VAL A 114 -2.02 -8.27 -3.16
N MET A 115 -2.96 -8.50 -2.23
CA MET A 115 -3.50 -9.83 -1.95
C MET A 115 -4.30 -10.37 -3.13
N ALA A 116 -5.14 -9.53 -3.77
CA ALA A 116 -5.86 -9.94 -4.97
C ALA A 116 -4.92 -10.34 -6.12
N MET A 117 -3.82 -9.61 -6.32
CA MET A 117 -2.82 -9.95 -7.35
C MET A 117 -2.05 -11.22 -7.01
N HIS A 118 -1.76 -11.47 -5.73
CA HIS A 118 -1.15 -12.73 -5.30
C HIS A 118 -2.07 -13.92 -5.59
N LEU A 119 -3.36 -13.81 -5.24
CA LEU A 119 -4.36 -14.85 -5.52
C LEU A 119 -4.56 -15.10 -7.03
N LYS A 120 -4.41 -14.06 -7.85
CA LYS A 120 -4.47 -14.16 -9.32
C LYS A 120 -3.18 -14.69 -9.95
N GLY A 121 -2.10 -14.85 -9.19
CA GLY A 121 -0.78 -15.23 -9.71
C GLY A 121 -0.08 -14.12 -10.51
N GLU A 122 -0.57 -12.89 -10.48
CA GLU A 122 -0.01 -11.74 -11.24
C GLU A 122 1.17 -11.07 -10.50
N LEU A 123 1.27 -11.29 -9.19
CA LEU A 123 2.29 -10.64 -8.35
C LEU A 123 3.71 -11.10 -8.70
N VAL A 124 3.92 -12.42 -8.84
CA VAL A 124 5.25 -13.01 -9.12
C VAL A 124 5.82 -12.54 -10.47
N PRO A 125 5.07 -12.56 -11.59
CA PRO A 125 5.53 -12.00 -12.86
C PRO A 125 5.96 -10.54 -12.76
N MET A 126 5.18 -9.71 -12.04
CA MET A 126 5.50 -8.29 -11.88
C MET A 126 6.80 -8.08 -11.08
N LEU A 127 7.00 -8.87 -10.02
CA LEU A 127 8.24 -8.86 -9.24
C LEU A 127 9.46 -9.27 -10.07
N LYS A 128 9.32 -10.30 -10.92
CA LYS A 128 10.37 -10.73 -11.85
C LYS A 128 10.71 -9.62 -12.85
N SER A 129 9.71 -9.01 -13.48
CA SER A 129 9.91 -7.90 -14.42
C SER A 129 10.58 -6.68 -13.77
N ALA A 130 10.30 -6.43 -12.49
CA ALA A 130 10.94 -5.36 -11.72
C ALA A 130 12.36 -5.71 -11.24
N GLY A 131 12.85 -6.92 -11.50
CA GLY A 131 14.15 -7.40 -11.01
C GLY A 131 14.18 -7.65 -9.50
N ALA A 132 13.01 -7.74 -8.86
CA ALA A 132 12.86 -7.93 -7.42
C ALA A 132 12.96 -9.40 -6.99
N LEU A 133 12.83 -10.32 -7.96
CA LEU A 133 12.84 -11.75 -7.76
C LEU A 133 13.63 -12.42 -8.88
N TRP A 134 14.71 -13.12 -8.52
CA TRP A 134 15.54 -13.91 -9.42
C TRP A 134 15.37 -15.39 -9.04
N LEU A 135 14.33 -16.03 -9.60
CA LEU A 135 14.15 -17.48 -9.60
C LEU A 135 14.56 -18.03 -10.95
#